data_AF-T0ZZR3-F1
#
_entry.id   AF-T0ZZR3-F1
#
_cell.length_a   1.000
_cell.length_b   1.000
_cell.length_c   1.000
_cell.angle_alpha   90.00
_cell.angle_beta   90.00
_cell.angle_gamma   90.00
#
_symmetry.space_group_name_H-M   'P 1'
#
loop_
_entity.id
_entity.type
_entity.pdbx_description
1 polymer ?
#
loop_
_entity_poly.entity_id
_entity_poly.type
_entity_poly.pdbx_seq_one_letter_code
_entity_poly.pdbx_strand_id
1 'polypeptide(L)'
;NAWKVLEKLNGAKLPQIRFFTLGEINIKGRMVRALRHGMAGAPGLEIWGPYAQYDETRDAILEAGREFSLVQVGSRAYASNTLESGWIPSPLPAVYTGEKMRKYREWLPAAGYEGSGSIGGSFVSDDIEDYYLTPYALGYGSFVKFDHDFAGREALEVLARKPQRKKVTFAWNGEDMAKIYASLFRPGEECCKFFDLPIAN
;
A
#
# COMPACT_ATOMS: atom_id res chain seq x y z
N ASN A 1 10.44 -12.72 13.32
CA ASN A 1 10.64 -14.19 13.17
C ASN A 1 10.25 -14.75 11.79
N ALA A 2 9.82 -13.95 10.81
CA ALA A 2 9.35 -14.46 9.51
C ALA A 2 10.35 -15.42 8.83
N TRP A 3 11.63 -15.05 8.75
CA TRP A 3 12.66 -15.88 8.12
C TRP A 3 12.79 -17.28 8.74
N LYS A 4 12.70 -17.39 10.07
CA LYS A 4 12.74 -18.67 10.79
C LYS A 4 11.57 -19.58 10.42
N VAL A 5 10.36 -19.00 10.33
CA VAL A 5 9.17 -19.74 9.90
C VAL A 5 9.35 -20.26 8.46
N LEU A 6 9.85 -19.41 7.58
CA LEU A 6 10.05 -19.73 6.17
C LEU A 6 11.13 -20.81 5.97
N GLU A 7 12.24 -20.76 6.71
CA GLU A 7 13.26 -21.84 6.69
C GLU A 7 12.70 -23.17 7.22
N LYS A 8 11.86 -23.13 8.26
CA LYS A 8 11.18 -24.33 8.76
C LYS A 8 10.21 -24.93 7.74
N LEU A 9 9.42 -24.09 7.06
CA LEU A 9 8.52 -24.53 5.98
C LEU A 9 9.30 -25.14 4.83
N ASN A 10 10.39 -24.48 4.43
CA ASN A 10 11.25 -24.91 3.34
C ASN A 10 12.00 -26.21 3.66
N GLY A 11 12.25 -26.49 4.95
CA GLY A 11 13.03 -27.66 5.41
C GLY A 11 14.54 -27.50 5.25
N ALA A 12 14.99 -26.35 4.78
CA ALA A 12 16.39 -25.99 4.58
C ALA A 12 16.54 -24.46 4.61
N LYS A 13 17.79 -23.99 4.69
CA LYS A 13 18.09 -22.56 4.54
C LYS A 13 17.48 -22.03 3.25
N LEU A 14 16.86 -20.85 3.33
CA LEU A 14 16.27 -20.21 2.15
C LEU A 14 17.38 -19.76 1.19
N PRO A 15 17.13 -19.82 -0.13
CA PRO A 15 18.04 -19.23 -1.10
C PRO A 15 18.19 -17.73 -0.87
N GLN A 16 19.34 -17.16 -1.24
CA GLN A 16 19.51 -15.72 -1.23
C GLN A 16 18.69 -15.09 -2.37
N ILE A 17 17.50 -14.60 -2.04
CA ILE A 17 16.64 -13.86 -2.96
C ILE A 17 16.82 -12.36 -2.70
N ARG A 18 17.25 -11.61 -3.73
CA ARG A 18 17.35 -10.14 -3.66
C ARG A 18 15.98 -9.50 -3.59
N PHE A 19 15.87 -8.29 -3.02
CA PHE A 19 14.60 -7.57 -2.91
C PHE A 19 13.89 -7.46 -4.26
N PHE A 20 12.58 -7.72 -4.28
CA PHE A 20 11.77 -7.72 -5.51
C PHE A 20 12.24 -8.70 -6.61
N THR A 21 12.98 -9.75 -6.23
CA THR A 21 13.28 -10.89 -7.11
C THR A 21 12.38 -12.06 -6.74
N LEU A 22 12.01 -12.82 -7.77
CA LEU A 22 11.24 -14.06 -7.63
C LEU A 22 12.16 -15.22 -7.23
N GLY A 23 11.63 -16.10 -6.41
CA GLY A 23 12.21 -17.40 -6.12
C GLY A 23 11.11 -18.41 -5.81
N GLU A 24 11.49 -19.53 -5.23
CA GLU A 24 10.58 -20.58 -4.83
C GLU A 24 10.98 -21.13 -3.47
N ILE A 25 9.99 -21.58 -2.69
CA ILE A 25 10.19 -22.27 -1.43
C ILE A 25 9.33 -23.52 -1.38
N ASN A 26 9.76 -24.53 -0.63
CA ASN A 26 8.94 -25.69 -0.36
C ASN A 26 7.94 -25.42 0.77
N ILE A 27 6.69 -25.83 0.61
CA ILE A 27 5.67 -25.88 1.66
C ILE A 27 4.93 -27.21 1.52
N LYS A 28 5.04 -28.11 2.51
CA LYS A 28 4.43 -29.46 2.50
C LYS A 28 4.69 -30.26 1.20
N GLY A 29 5.92 -30.19 0.66
CA GLY A 29 6.30 -30.93 -0.55
C GLY A 29 5.88 -30.27 -1.85
N ARG A 30 5.28 -29.07 -1.80
CA ARG A 30 4.92 -28.26 -2.97
C ARG A 30 5.89 -27.10 -3.13
N MET A 31 6.36 -26.89 -4.35
CA MET A 31 7.10 -25.68 -4.70
C MET A 31 6.12 -24.51 -4.85
N VAL A 32 6.30 -23.49 -4.02
CA VAL A 32 5.47 -22.27 -3.99
C VAL A 32 6.31 -21.09 -4.45
N ARG A 33 5.77 -20.30 -5.38
CA ARG A 33 6.43 -19.08 -5.85
C ARG A 33 6.47 -18.05 -4.74
N ALA A 34 7.60 -17.36 -4.64
CA ALA A 34 7.85 -16.36 -3.63
C ALA A 34 8.46 -15.09 -4.24
N LEU A 35 8.12 -13.95 -3.66
CA LEU A 35 8.71 -12.65 -3.94
C LEU A 35 9.40 -12.16 -2.68
N ARG A 36 10.68 -11.77 -2.79
CA ARG A 36 11.38 -11.17 -1.65
C ARG A 36 10.79 -9.82 -1.30
N HIS A 37 10.21 -9.75 -0.10
CA HIS A 37 9.65 -8.55 0.51
C HIS A 37 10.24 -8.30 1.90
N GLY A 38 10.02 -7.14 2.50
CA GLY A 38 10.38 -6.89 3.90
C GLY A 38 9.48 -5.84 4.53
N MET A 39 9.38 -5.85 5.85
CA MET A 39 8.64 -4.87 6.64
C MET A 39 9.53 -4.39 7.79
N ALA A 40 9.63 -3.07 7.99
CA ALA A 40 10.45 -2.46 9.05
C ALA A 40 11.90 -3.01 9.13
N GLY A 41 12.54 -3.25 7.98
CA GLY A 41 13.90 -3.80 7.91
C GLY A 41 14.01 -5.31 8.11
N ALA A 42 12.93 -6.01 8.49
CA ALA A 42 12.91 -7.46 8.61
C ALA A 42 12.63 -8.16 7.27
N PRO A 43 13.41 -9.16 6.86
CA PRO A 43 13.18 -9.91 5.63
C PRO A 43 11.96 -10.85 5.76
N GLY A 44 11.18 -10.94 4.68
CA GLY A 44 10.05 -11.84 4.53
C GLY A 44 9.85 -12.23 3.06
N LEU A 45 8.76 -12.97 2.81
CA LEU A 45 8.35 -13.36 1.48
C LEU A 45 6.85 -13.07 1.31
N GLU A 46 6.48 -12.55 0.16
CA GLU A 46 5.13 -12.72 -0.36
C GLU A 46 5.09 -14.05 -1.11
N ILE A 47 4.02 -14.83 -0.94
CA ILE A 47 3.84 -16.14 -1.56
C ILE A 47 2.45 -16.23 -2.16
N TRP A 48 2.32 -16.92 -3.30
CA TRP A 48 1.05 -17.09 -4.00
C TRP A 48 0.98 -18.43 -4.74
N GLY A 49 -0.23 -18.86 -5.06
CA GLY A 49 -0.50 -20.12 -5.74
C GLY A 49 -1.97 -20.28 -6.11
N PRO A 50 -2.36 -21.45 -6.65
CA PRO A 50 -3.74 -21.76 -6.99
C PRO A 50 -4.67 -21.65 -5.77
N TYR A 51 -5.85 -21.03 -5.96
CA TYR A 51 -6.79 -20.77 -4.87
C TYR A 51 -7.24 -22.06 -4.13
N ALA A 52 -7.37 -23.18 -4.85
CA ALA A 52 -7.71 -24.48 -4.27
C ALA A 52 -6.69 -24.99 -3.22
N GLN A 53 -5.48 -24.43 -3.17
CA GLN A 53 -4.42 -24.79 -2.23
C GLN A 53 -4.33 -23.82 -1.04
N TYR A 54 -5.23 -22.84 -0.96
CA TYR A 54 -5.18 -21.77 0.03
C TYR A 54 -5.19 -22.30 1.47
N ASP A 55 -6.18 -23.12 1.83
CA ASP A 55 -6.33 -23.63 3.20
C ASP A 55 -5.15 -24.53 3.59
N GLU A 56 -4.74 -25.46 2.70
CA GLU A 56 -3.61 -26.36 2.95
C GLU A 56 -2.30 -25.58 3.22
N THR A 57 -2.06 -24.54 2.42
CA THR A 57 -0.87 -23.68 2.51
C THR A 57 -0.92 -22.81 3.76
N ARG A 58 -2.05 -22.15 4.02
CA ARG A 58 -2.26 -21.34 5.23
C ARG A 58 -2.04 -22.19 6.48
N ASP A 59 -2.67 -23.34 6.57
CA ASP A 59 -2.61 -24.19 7.76
C ASP A 59 -1.18 -24.70 8.00
N ALA A 60 -0.43 -25.00 6.94
CA ALA A 60 1.00 -25.34 7.04
C ALA A 60 1.83 -24.19 7.63
N ILE A 61 1.60 -22.96 7.18
CA ILE A 61 2.30 -21.76 7.67
C ILE A 61 1.97 -21.51 9.14
N LEU A 62 0.70 -21.60 9.51
CA LEU A 62 0.26 -21.40 10.90
C LEU A 62 0.87 -22.43 11.82
N GLU A 63 0.84 -23.70 11.43
CA GLU A 63 1.40 -24.79 12.23
C GLU A 63 2.92 -24.62 12.41
N ALA A 64 3.66 -24.37 11.33
CA ALA A 64 5.10 -24.12 11.42
C ALA A 64 5.42 -22.88 12.29
N GLY A 65 4.58 -21.85 12.18
CA GLY A 65 4.73 -20.57 12.86
C GLY A 65 4.38 -20.55 14.34
N ARG A 66 3.66 -21.55 14.88
CA ARG A 66 3.32 -21.63 16.32
C ARG A 66 4.54 -21.54 17.23
N GLU A 67 5.62 -22.23 16.85
CA GLU A 67 6.92 -22.21 17.55
C GLU A 67 7.51 -20.79 17.67
N PHE A 68 7.17 -19.91 16.73
CA PHE A 68 7.75 -18.58 16.61
C PHE A 68 6.75 -17.45 16.90
N SER A 69 5.62 -17.79 17.53
CA SER A 69 4.53 -16.89 17.87
C SER A 69 3.95 -16.15 16.66
N LEU A 70 3.92 -16.81 15.49
CA LEU A 70 3.23 -16.27 14.33
C LEU A 70 1.73 -16.21 14.60
N VAL A 71 1.11 -15.08 14.28
CA VAL A 71 -0.34 -14.87 14.35
C VAL A 71 -0.86 -14.40 13.00
N GLN A 72 -2.14 -14.66 12.76
CA GLN A 72 -2.83 -14.13 11.59
C GLN A 72 -3.18 -12.65 11.81
N VAL A 73 -3.02 -11.85 10.77
CA VAL A 73 -3.45 -10.45 10.76
C VAL A 73 -4.80 -10.37 10.07
N GLY A 74 -5.82 -9.89 10.79
CA GLY A 74 -7.16 -9.66 10.23
C GLY A 74 -7.26 -8.37 9.41
N SER A 75 -8.34 -8.21 8.65
CA SER A 75 -8.54 -7.07 7.73
C SER A 75 -8.48 -5.70 8.43
N ARG A 76 -9.03 -5.59 9.65
CA ARG A 76 -9.00 -4.35 10.44
C ARG A 76 -7.57 -3.83 10.69
N ALA A 77 -6.62 -4.72 10.94
CA ALA A 77 -5.22 -4.37 11.20
C ALA A 77 -4.35 -4.42 9.94
N TYR A 78 -4.75 -5.18 8.91
CA TYR A 78 -3.95 -5.35 7.70
C TYR A 78 -3.63 -4.01 7.04
N ALA A 79 -4.62 -3.16 6.80
CA ALA A 79 -4.40 -1.91 6.08
C ALA A 79 -3.52 -0.89 6.83
N SER A 80 -3.45 -0.94 8.17
CA SER A 80 -2.65 0.00 8.97
C SER A 80 -1.14 -0.19 8.81
N ASN A 81 -0.70 -1.33 8.31
CA ASN A 81 0.73 -1.61 8.10
C ASN A 81 1.43 -0.53 7.24
N THR A 82 0.69 0.04 6.27
CA THR A 82 1.27 1.01 5.33
C THR A 82 1.58 2.36 5.95
N LEU A 83 0.96 2.66 7.10
CA LEU A 83 1.26 3.87 7.88
C LEU A 83 2.70 3.83 8.43
N GLU A 84 3.19 2.64 8.76
CA GLU A 84 4.56 2.42 9.24
C GLU A 84 5.54 2.22 8.09
N SER A 85 5.16 1.48 7.04
CA SER A 85 6.05 1.22 5.89
C SER A 85 6.19 2.42 4.94
N GLY A 86 5.24 3.35 4.98
CA GLY A 86 5.28 4.61 4.25
C GLY A 86 4.88 4.50 2.78
N TRP A 87 4.18 3.44 2.36
CA TRP A 87 3.56 3.40 1.03
C TRP A 87 2.19 4.12 1.05
N ILE A 88 1.91 4.91 0.01
CA ILE A 88 0.66 5.66 -0.14
C ILE A 88 -0.24 4.87 -1.12
N PRO A 89 -1.33 4.24 -0.66
CA PRO A 89 -2.17 3.37 -1.50
C PRO A 89 -3.19 4.12 -2.37
N SER A 90 -3.46 5.39 -2.07
CA SER A 90 -4.64 6.11 -2.56
C SER A 90 -4.36 7.41 -3.33
N PRO A 91 -3.39 7.47 -4.27
CA PRO A 91 -3.33 8.61 -5.19
C PRO A 91 -4.59 8.61 -6.09
N LEU A 92 -5.19 9.79 -6.29
CA LEU A 92 -6.30 9.94 -7.23
C LEU A 92 -5.81 9.60 -8.66
N PRO A 93 -6.53 8.76 -9.43
CA PRO A 93 -6.22 8.56 -10.84
C PRO A 93 -6.30 9.88 -11.61
N ALA A 94 -5.17 10.37 -12.11
CA ALA A 94 -5.07 11.68 -12.78
C ALA A 94 -5.57 11.64 -14.24
N VAL A 95 -6.85 11.30 -14.41
CA VAL A 95 -7.46 10.97 -15.72
C VAL A 95 -8.69 11.81 -16.05
N TYR A 96 -9.15 12.67 -15.15
CA TYR A 96 -10.43 13.38 -15.29
C TYR A 96 -10.38 14.56 -16.28
N THR A 97 -9.20 15.11 -16.52
CA THR A 97 -9.00 16.29 -17.38
C THR A 97 -8.08 16.00 -18.58
N GLY A 98 -7.89 17.01 -19.44
CA GLY A 98 -7.02 16.93 -20.61
C GLY A 98 -7.60 16.17 -21.80
N GLU A 99 -7.35 16.69 -23.01
CA GLU A 99 -7.85 16.09 -24.26
C GLU A 99 -7.20 14.74 -24.55
N LYS A 100 -5.91 14.58 -24.21
CA LYS A 100 -5.18 13.32 -24.40
C LYS A 100 -5.80 12.13 -23.63
N MET A 101 -6.56 12.40 -22.57
CA MET A 101 -7.23 11.38 -21.75
C MET A 101 -8.70 11.14 -22.15
N ARG A 102 -9.27 11.92 -23.09
CA ARG A 102 -10.70 11.83 -23.43
C ARG A 102 -11.14 10.43 -23.86
N LYS A 103 -10.41 9.80 -24.79
CA LYS A 103 -10.73 8.45 -25.26
C LYS A 103 -10.66 7.40 -24.15
N TYR A 104 -9.77 7.59 -23.17
CA TYR A 104 -9.69 6.71 -22.01
C TYR A 104 -10.93 6.88 -21.12
N ARG A 105 -11.35 8.12 -20.86
CA ARG A 105 -12.60 8.39 -20.13
C ARG A 105 -13.85 7.85 -20.83
N GLU A 106 -13.94 7.97 -22.16
CA GLU A 106 -15.05 7.42 -22.96
C GLU A 106 -15.12 5.88 -22.90
N TRP A 107 -13.99 5.22 -22.65
CA TRP A 107 -13.91 3.78 -22.51
C TRP A 107 -14.22 3.29 -21.09
N LEU A 108 -13.91 4.09 -20.06
CA LEU A 108 -14.09 3.72 -18.66
C LEU A 108 -15.58 3.47 -18.33
N PRO A 109 -15.91 2.35 -17.65
CA PRO A 109 -17.27 2.12 -17.17
C PRO A 109 -17.69 3.18 -16.15
N ALA A 110 -18.92 3.70 -16.28
CA ALA A 110 -19.45 4.70 -15.33
C ALA A 110 -19.53 4.19 -13.88
N ALA A 111 -19.73 2.89 -13.67
CA ALA A 111 -19.73 2.25 -12.35
C ALA A 111 -18.36 1.66 -11.94
N GLY A 112 -17.30 2.00 -12.70
CA GLY A 112 -15.92 1.65 -12.35
C GLY A 112 -15.37 2.54 -11.24
N TYR A 113 -14.16 2.23 -10.77
CA TYR A 113 -13.50 2.94 -9.66
C TYR A 113 -13.45 4.46 -9.90
N GLU A 114 -13.03 4.90 -11.08
CA GLU A 114 -12.93 6.31 -11.46
C GLU A 114 -14.30 6.98 -11.62
N GLY A 115 -15.35 6.23 -11.94
CA GLY A 115 -16.70 6.76 -12.13
C GLY A 115 -17.52 6.88 -10.84
N SER A 116 -17.19 6.08 -9.82
CA SER A 116 -17.97 6.01 -8.57
C SER A 116 -17.17 6.25 -7.29
N GLY A 117 -15.87 6.48 -7.38
CA GLY A 117 -15.01 6.75 -6.23
C GLY A 117 -15.32 8.09 -5.54
N SER A 118 -14.87 8.25 -4.30
CA SER A 118 -15.03 9.47 -3.51
C SER A 118 -13.68 10.05 -3.08
N ILE A 119 -13.61 11.37 -2.98
CA ILE A 119 -12.52 12.08 -2.31
C ILE A 119 -13.04 12.57 -0.96
N GLY A 120 -12.30 12.28 0.12
CA GLY A 120 -12.62 12.72 1.48
C GLY A 120 -11.44 13.44 2.11
N GLY A 121 -11.70 14.55 2.79
CA GLY A 121 -10.67 15.34 3.49
C GLY A 121 -11.01 16.82 3.57
N SER A 122 -10.13 17.59 4.20
CA SER A 122 -10.30 19.04 4.37
C SER A 122 -9.70 19.89 3.24
N PHE A 123 -8.95 19.29 2.31
CA PHE A 123 -8.42 20.01 1.15
C PHE A 123 -9.55 20.25 0.13
N VAL A 124 -9.76 21.50 -0.25
CA VAL A 124 -10.82 21.95 -1.15
C VAL A 124 -10.18 22.75 -2.29
N SER A 125 -10.47 22.33 -3.52
CA SER A 125 -10.23 23.12 -4.73
C SER A 125 -11.37 22.87 -5.71
N ASP A 126 -11.73 23.90 -6.47
CA ASP A 126 -12.67 23.80 -7.59
C ASP A 126 -12.01 23.18 -8.85
N ASP A 127 -10.69 22.97 -8.83
CA ASP A 127 -9.94 22.29 -9.87
C ASP A 127 -9.48 20.89 -9.42
N ILE A 128 -9.93 19.85 -10.13
CA ILE A 128 -9.57 18.46 -9.84
C ILE A 128 -8.08 18.18 -10.07
N GLU A 129 -7.40 18.98 -10.90
CA GLU A 129 -5.96 18.81 -11.16
C GLU A 129 -5.10 19.09 -9.92
N ASP A 130 -5.60 19.89 -8.96
CA ASP A 130 -4.89 20.16 -7.70
C ASP A 130 -4.76 18.93 -6.79
N TYR A 131 -5.63 17.93 -6.99
CA TYR A 131 -5.56 16.63 -6.30
C TYR A 131 -4.56 15.66 -6.94
N TYR A 132 -4.02 15.98 -8.12
CA TYR A 132 -3.11 15.09 -8.83
C TYR A 132 -1.71 15.08 -8.21
N LEU A 133 -1.08 13.91 -8.26
CA LEU A 133 0.26 13.69 -7.73
C LEU A 133 1.20 13.18 -8.82
N THR A 134 2.46 13.60 -8.72
CA THR A 134 3.53 13.13 -9.59
C THR A 134 4.31 11.99 -8.91
N PRO A 135 5.05 11.15 -9.68
CA PRO A 135 5.94 10.17 -9.10
C PRO A 135 6.92 10.76 -8.07
N TYR A 136 7.37 12.00 -8.27
CA TYR A 136 8.28 12.68 -7.33
C TYR A 136 7.61 12.96 -5.99
N ALA A 137 6.37 13.45 -5.99
CA ALA A 137 5.62 13.73 -4.76
C ALA A 137 5.32 12.46 -3.94
N LEU A 138 5.13 11.33 -4.61
CA LEU A 138 4.83 10.02 -4.00
C LEU A 138 6.07 9.26 -3.50
N GLY A 139 7.28 9.78 -3.78
CA GLY A 139 8.54 9.12 -3.46
C GLY A 139 8.97 8.05 -4.47
N TYR A 140 8.36 8.03 -5.66
CA TYR A 140 8.70 7.14 -6.79
C TYR A 140 9.70 7.76 -7.76
N GLY A 141 10.25 8.95 -7.47
CA GLY A 141 11.18 9.65 -8.34
C GLY A 141 12.41 8.82 -8.74
N SER A 142 12.91 7.94 -7.86
CA SER A 142 14.04 7.03 -8.15
C SER A 142 13.72 5.93 -9.15
N PHE A 143 12.42 5.63 -9.37
CA PHE A 143 11.95 4.65 -10.35
C PHE A 143 11.86 5.24 -11.76
N VAL A 144 11.86 6.58 -11.90
CA VAL A 144 11.84 7.24 -13.20
C VAL A 144 13.20 7.04 -13.89
N LYS A 145 13.18 6.40 -15.07
CA LYS A 145 14.36 6.17 -15.92
C LYS A 145 14.09 6.67 -17.33
N PHE A 146 14.93 7.58 -17.79
CA PHE A 146 14.83 8.21 -19.11
C PHE A 146 15.63 7.42 -20.17
N ASP A 147 15.63 6.09 -20.07
CA ASP A 147 16.38 5.16 -20.92
C ASP A 147 15.50 4.40 -21.94
N HIS A 148 14.19 4.68 -21.96
CA HIS A 148 13.23 4.13 -22.92
C HIS A 148 12.04 5.07 -23.13
N ASP A 149 11.25 4.85 -24.18
CA ASP A 149 10.03 5.64 -24.45
C ASP A 149 8.86 5.15 -23.59
N PHE A 150 8.12 6.07 -22.98
CA PHE A 150 6.93 5.79 -22.19
C PHE A 150 5.96 6.98 -22.16
N ALA A 151 4.69 6.71 -21.87
CA ALA A 151 3.66 7.75 -21.79
C ALA A 151 3.98 8.78 -20.69
N GLY A 152 4.00 10.07 -21.06
CA GLY A 152 4.28 11.16 -20.12
C GLY A 152 5.77 11.42 -19.87
N ARG A 153 6.69 10.77 -20.60
CA ARG A 153 8.15 10.98 -20.49
C ARG A 153 8.55 12.45 -20.52
N GLU A 154 8.16 13.18 -21.57
CA GLU A 154 8.51 14.60 -21.74
C GLU A 154 8.04 15.46 -20.56
N ALA A 155 6.84 15.19 -20.04
CA ALA A 155 6.31 15.90 -18.88
C ALA A 155 7.15 15.63 -17.62
N LEU A 156 7.59 14.38 -17.41
CA LEU A 156 8.48 14.04 -16.30
C LEU A 156 9.87 14.65 -16.45
N GLU A 157 10.43 14.75 -17.66
CA GLU A 157 11.72 15.41 -17.90
C GLU A 157 11.67 16.90 -17.51
N VAL A 158 10.55 17.59 -17.80
CA VAL A 158 10.32 18.98 -17.38
C VAL A 158 10.16 19.06 -15.86
N LEU A 159 9.37 18.18 -15.26
CA LEU A 159 9.13 18.17 -13.81
C LEU A 159 10.39 17.84 -13.00
N ALA A 160 11.28 16.99 -13.52
CA ALA A 160 12.53 16.62 -12.87
C ALA A 160 13.43 17.84 -12.56
N ARG A 161 13.26 18.94 -13.32
CA ARG A 161 14.03 20.19 -13.16
C ARG A 161 13.35 21.21 -12.24
N LYS A 162 12.16 20.91 -11.73
CA LYS A 162 11.37 21.79 -10.86
C LYS A 162 11.40 21.29 -9.41
N PRO A 163 11.22 22.18 -8.42
CA PRO A 163 10.98 21.76 -7.05
C PRO A 163 9.77 20.82 -6.96
N GLN A 164 9.89 19.78 -6.15
CA GLN A 164 8.84 18.78 -5.94
C GLN A 164 8.46 18.70 -4.47
N ARG A 165 7.18 18.41 -4.20
CA ARG A 165 6.75 17.95 -2.87
C ARG A 165 7.51 16.67 -2.51
N LYS A 166 7.63 16.39 -1.21
CA LYS A 166 8.28 15.18 -0.69
C LYS A 166 7.30 14.43 0.20
N LYS A 167 7.25 13.11 0.04
CA LYS A 167 6.53 12.22 0.95
C LYS A 167 7.17 12.24 2.34
N VAL A 168 6.35 12.41 3.36
CA VAL A 168 6.73 12.42 4.78
C VAL A 168 5.66 11.71 5.61
N THR A 169 5.98 11.38 6.85
CA THR A 169 5.01 10.89 7.84
C THR A 169 4.67 12.02 8.81
N PHE A 170 3.37 12.32 8.94
CA PHE A 170 2.88 13.23 9.99
C PHE A 170 2.57 12.43 11.25
N ALA A 171 3.31 12.67 12.33
CA ALA A 171 2.99 12.15 13.65
C ALA A 171 2.00 13.10 14.34
N TRP A 172 0.76 12.67 14.51
CA TRP A 172 -0.31 13.49 15.10
C TRP A 172 -0.08 13.67 16.61
N ASN A 173 -0.48 14.83 17.14
CA ASN A 173 -0.33 15.14 18.56
C ASN A 173 -1.30 14.30 19.41
N GLY A 174 -0.80 13.65 20.46
CA GLY A 174 -1.61 12.78 21.31
C GLY A 174 -2.72 13.48 22.09
N GLU A 175 -2.52 14.73 22.53
CA GLU A 175 -3.54 15.50 23.23
C GLU A 175 -4.69 15.90 22.30
N ASP A 176 -4.38 16.23 21.05
CA ASP A 176 -5.40 16.55 20.05
C ASP A 176 -6.20 15.30 19.65
N MET A 177 -5.56 14.13 19.55
CA MET A 177 -6.26 12.86 19.38
C MET A 177 -7.21 12.55 20.54
N ALA A 178 -6.81 12.84 21.78
CA ALA A 178 -7.67 12.68 22.94
C ALA A 178 -8.88 13.63 22.90
N LYS A 179 -8.71 14.88 22.46
CA LYS A 179 -9.81 15.83 22.28
C LYS A 179 -10.83 15.35 21.25
N ILE A 180 -10.38 14.79 20.12
CA ILE A 180 -11.26 14.22 19.08
C ILE A 180 -12.16 13.15 19.69
N TYR A 181 -11.59 12.19 20.42
CA TYR A 181 -12.37 11.12 21.06
C TYR A 181 -13.27 11.63 22.19
N ALA A 182 -12.79 12.56 23.01
CA ALA A 182 -13.58 13.15 24.09
C ALA A 182 -14.84 13.86 23.57
N SER A 183 -14.78 14.46 22.37
CA SER A 183 -15.93 15.15 21.77
C SER A 183 -17.14 14.23 21.56
N LEU A 184 -16.94 12.92 21.34
CA LEU A 184 -18.01 11.93 21.16
C LEU A 184 -18.90 11.75 22.41
N PHE A 185 -18.43 12.21 23.57
CA PHE A 185 -19.06 12.00 24.86
C PHE A 185 -19.49 13.31 25.54
N ARG A 186 -19.64 14.40 24.77
CA ARG A 186 -20.10 15.71 25.25
C ARG A 186 -21.49 16.04 24.69
N PRO A 187 -22.57 15.70 25.41
CA PRO A 187 -23.93 15.97 24.95
C PRO A 187 -24.16 17.46 24.72
N GLY A 188 -24.74 17.81 23.56
CA GLY A 188 -25.05 19.20 23.20
C GLY A 188 -23.91 19.99 22.56
N GLU A 189 -22.70 19.41 22.44
CA GLU A 189 -21.59 19.99 21.68
C GLU A 189 -21.48 19.34 20.28
N GLU A 190 -20.95 20.09 19.32
CA GLU A 190 -20.61 19.54 18.01
C GLU A 190 -19.41 18.60 18.13
N CYS A 191 -19.54 17.38 17.63
CA CYS A 191 -18.48 16.39 17.65
C CYS A 191 -17.43 16.68 16.57
N CYS A 192 -16.16 16.41 16.87
CA CYS A 192 -15.13 16.35 15.84
C CYS A 192 -15.43 15.21 14.84
N LYS A 193 -14.82 15.27 13.65
CA LYS A 193 -14.88 14.16 12.69
C LYS A 193 -14.37 12.88 13.36
N PHE A 194 -15.20 11.83 13.35
CA PHE A 194 -14.83 10.52 13.88
C PHE A 194 -13.55 10.00 13.21
N PHE A 195 -12.61 9.55 14.04
CA PHE A 195 -11.33 8.98 13.65
C PHE A 195 -11.36 7.50 14.01
N ASP A 196 -11.60 6.62 13.04
CA ASP A 196 -11.68 5.18 13.30
C ASP A 196 -10.28 4.58 13.59
N LEU A 197 -10.23 3.43 14.24
CA LEU A 197 -8.98 2.76 14.62
C LEU A 197 -8.91 1.33 14.07
N PRO A 198 -7.76 0.90 13.53
CA PRO A 198 -6.47 1.62 13.44
C PRO A 198 -6.30 2.47 12.17
N ILE A 199 -7.35 2.60 11.36
CA ILE A 199 -7.36 3.28 10.07
C ILE A 199 -8.50 4.29 10.06
N ALA A 200 -8.20 5.54 9.75
CA ALA A 200 -9.17 6.65 9.71
C ALA A 200 -9.28 7.32 8.33
N ASN A 201 -8.84 6.62 7.27
CA ASN A 201 -8.91 7.11 5.89
C ASN A 201 -10.22 6.74 5.18
#